data_AF-A0A5K1FY36-F1
#
_entry.id   AF-A0A5K1FY36-F1
#
_cell.length_a   1.000
_cell.length_b   1.000
_cell.length_c   1.000
_cell.angle_alpha   90.00
_cell.angle_beta   90.00
_cell.angle_gamma   90.00
#
_symmetry.space_group_name_H-M   'P 1'
#
loop_
_entity.id
_entity.type
_entity.pdbx_description
1 polymer ?
#
loop_
_entity_poly.entity_id
_entity_poly.type
_entity_poly.pdbx_seq_one_letter_code
_entity_poly.pdbx_strand_id
1 'polypeptide(L)' 'CRKSCRLRWLNYLSPNIKRGHFSTDEVDLIIRMHRLLGN' A
#
# COMPACT_ATOMS: atom_id res chain seq x y z
N CYS A 1 -10.68 -11.87 17.64
CA CYS A 1 -9.67 -10.85 18.05
C CYS A 1 -8.38 -10.83 17.23
N ARG A 2 -7.70 -11.95 16.94
CA ARG A 2 -6.33 -11.93 16.38
C ARG A 2 -6.20 -11.43 14.91
N LYS A 3 -7.19 -11.68 14.05
CA LYS A 3 -7.18 -11.19 12.64
C LYS A 3 -7.19 -9.67 12.56
N SER A 4 -7.98 -8.99 13.38
CA SER A 4 -8.06 -7.53 13.39
C SER A 4 -6.73 -6.91 13.85
N CYS A 5 -6.10 -7.46 14.90
CA CYS A 5 -4.77 -7.01 15.34
C CYS A 5 -3.69 -7.22 14.26
N ARG A 6 -3.68 -8.39 13.61
CA ARG A 6 -2.73 -8.67 12.53
C ARG A 6 -2.92 -7.73 11.34
N LEU A 7 -4.17 -7.51 10.92
CA LEU A 7 -4.49 -6.62 9.81
C LEU A 7 -4.14 -5.16 10.15
N ARG A 8 -4.40 -4.74 11.39
CA ARG A 8 -4.03 -3.42 11.88
C ARG A 8 -2.50 -3.23 11.86
N TRP A 9 -1.75 -4.25 12.26
CA TRP A 9 -0.29 -4.19 12.21
C TRP A 9 0.21 -4.02 10.78
N LEU A 10 -0.26 -4.85 9.84
CA LEU A 10 0.19 -4.85 8.46
C LEU A 10 -0.18 -3.58 7.68
N ASN A 11 -1.33 -2.97 7.98
CA ASN A 11 -1.81 -1.80 7.24
C ASN A 11 -1.47 -0.46 7.89
N TYR A 12 -1.25 -0.43 9.20
CA TYR A 12 -1.13 0.85 9.92
C TYR A 12 0.03 0.94 10.90
N LEU A 13 0.47 -0.14 11.54
CA LEU A 13 1.46 -0.05 12.63
C LEU A 13 2.88 -0.46 12.21
N SER A 14 3.03 -1.28 11.17
CA SER A 14 4.35 -1.71 10.71
C SER A 14 5.22 -0.50 10.34
N PRO A 15 6.48 -0.45 10.79
CA PRO A 15 7.39 0.67 10.52
C PRO A 15 7.78 0.75 9.04
N ASN A 16 7.67 -0.35 8.31
CA ASN A 16 8.02 -0.44 6.90
C ASN A 16 6.97 0.19 5.97
N ILE A 17 5.83 0.64 6.51
CA ILE A 17 4.79 1.31 5.73
C ILE A 17 5.22 2.77 5.53
N LYS A 18 5.47 3.14 4.27
CA LYS A 18 5.69 4.53 3.89
C LYS A 18 4.39 5.32 4.12
N ARG A 19 4.46 6.37 4.95
CA ARG A 19 3.32 7.26 5.29
C ARG A 19 3.38 8.62 4.59
N GLY A 20 4.44 8.87 3.81
CA GLY A 20 4.60 10.09 3.02
C GLY A 20 3.82 10.03 1.71
N HIS A 21 3.86 11.13 0.96
CA HIS A 21 3.34 11.16 -0.40
C HIS A 21 4.10 10.18 -1.31
N PHE A 22 3.40 9.62 -2.28
CA PHE A 22 4.03 8.89 -3.38
C PHE A 22 4.83 9.84 -4.25
N SER A 23 5.99 9.39 -4.75
CA SER A 23 6.69 10.10 -5.81
C SER A 23 5.89 10.01 -7.12
N THR A 24 6.17 10.90 -8.06
CA THR A 24 5.57 10.87 -9.40
C THR A 24 5.80 9.53 -10.09
N ASP A 25 6.99 8.94 -9.95
CA ASP A 25 7.32 7.64 -10.53
C ASP A 25 6.52 6.50 -9.89
N GLU A 26 6.33 6.55 -8.57
CA GLU A 26 5.50 5.57 -7.84
C GLU A 26 4.04 5.66 -8.32
N VAL A 27 3.51 6.87 -8.51
CA VAL A 27 2.14 7.09 -9.02
C VAL A 27 1.99 6.55 -10.44
N ASP A 28 2.91 6.87 -11.34
CA ASP A 28 2.88 6.38 -12.72
C ASP A 28 2.97 4.86 -12.80
N LEU A 29 3.77 4.25 -11.93
CA LEU A 29 3.85 2.80 -11.80
C LEU A 29 2.52 2.21 -11.33
N ILE A 30 1.90 2.78 -10.29
CA ILE A 30 0.59 2.34 -9.79
C ILE A 30 -0.46 2.40 -10.90
N ILE A 31 -0.52 3.50 -11.67
CA ILE A 31 -1.47 3.66 -12.78
C ILE A 31 -1.21 2.63 -13.87
N ARG A 32 0.06 2.42 -14.24
CA ARG A 32 0.43 1.42 -15.25
C ARG A 32 0.04 0.02 -14.82
N MET A 33 0.35 -0.36 -13.58
CA MET A 33 0.00 -1.66 -13.03
C MET A 33 -1.52 -1.86 -12.97
N HIS A 34 -2.26 -0.82 -12.57
CA HIS A 34 -3.72 -0.85 -12.56
C HIS A 34 -4.30 -1.07 -13.96
N ARG A 35 -3.75 -0.43 -14.99
CA ARG A 35 -4.19 -0.64 -16.38
C ARG A 35 -3.88 -2.03 -16.91
N LEU A 36 -2.73 -2.59 -16.53
CA LEU A 36 -2.26 -3.90 -17.02
C LEU A 36 -2.98 -5.06 -16.35
N LEU A 37 -3.11 -5.02 -15.03
CA LEU A 37 -3.65 -6.12 -14.24
C LEU A 37 -5.17 -6.01 -14.07
N GLY A 38 -5.72 -4.80 -14.16
CA GLY A 38 -7.11 -4.54 -13.84
C GLY A 38 -7.40 -4.77 -12.35
N ASN A 39 -8.50 -4.19 -11.89
CA ASN A 39 -9.25 -4.69 -10.74
C ASN A 39 -10.64 -5.05 -11.23
#